data_AF-A0AB39JB37-F1
#
_entry.id   AF-A0AB39JB37-F1
#
_cell.length_a   1.000
_cell.length_b   1.000
_cell.length_c   1.000
_cell.angle_alpha   90.00
_cell.angle_beta   90.00
_cell.angle_gamma   90.00
#
_symmetry.space_group_name_H-M   'P 1'
#
loop_
_entity.id
_entity.type
_entity.pdbx_description
1 polymer ?
#
loop_
_entity_poly.entity_id
_entity_poly.type
_entity_poly.pdbx_seq_one_letter_code
_entity_poly.pdbx_strand_id
1 'polypeptide(L)' 'MEALSFALTYAIPAAFAAIGAAIVGAAAMNAAGRNPEKINDLRTMMILGISFIDAIAIIGFVAAIVGKVM' A
#
# COMPACT_ATOMS: atom_id res chain seq x y z
N MET A 1 -11.33 14.23 -21.33
CA MET A 1 -9.98 13.93 -20.80
C MET A 1 -9.94 13.90 -19.27
N GLU A 2 -10.81 14.64 -18.58
CA GLU A 2 -10.85 14.70 -17.10
C GLU A 2 -11.06 13.36 -16.40
N ALA A 3 -11.97 12.51 -16.89
CA ALA A 3 -12.19 11.19 -16.30
C ALA A 3 -10.96 10.26 -16.40
N LEU A 4 -10.17 10.39 -17.47
CA LEU A 4 -8.94 9.63 -17.65
C LEU A 4 -7.86 10.13 -16.69
N SER A 5 -7.69 11.45 -16.56
CA SER A 5 -6.75 12.04 -15.61
C SER A 5 -7.08 11.62 -14.17
N PHE A 6 -8.36 11.70 -13.77
CA PHE A 6 -8.82 11.24 -12.46
C PHE A 6 -8.50 9.75 -12.23
N ALA A 7 -8.83 8.89 -13.20
CA ALA A 7 -8.58 7.46 -13.10
C ALA A 7 -7.08 7.15 -12.95
N LEU A 8 -6.21 7.84 -13.70
CA LEU A 8 -4.76 7.64 -13.63
C LEU A 8 -4.17 8.15 -12.31
N THR A 9 -4.61 9.31 -11.81
CA THR A 9 -4.15 9.86 -10.52
C THR A 9 -4.49 8.95 -9.35
N TYR A 10 -5.57 8.17 -9.43
CA TYR A 10 -5.90 7.15 -8.43
C TYR A 10 -5.21 5.81 -8.68
N ALA A 11 -5.26 5.30 -9.91
CA ALA A 11 -4.82 3.95 -10.25
C ALA A 11 -3.31 3.78 -10.10
N ILE A 12 -2.51 4.82 -10.39
CA ILE A 12 -1.05 4.74 -10.31
C ILE A 12 -0.59 4.56 -8.85
N PRO A 13 -0.94 5.43 -7.88
CA PRO A 13 -0.60 5.22 -6.47
C PRO A 13 -1.14 3.90 -5.93
N ALA A 14 -2.38 3.53 -6.26
CA ALA A 14 -2.98 2.28 -5.81
C ALA A 14 -2.21 1.04 -6.30
N ALA A 15 -1.75 1.05 -7.56
CA ALA A 15 -0.95 -0.04 -8.11
C ALA A 15 0.41 -0.16 -7.41
N PHE A 16 1.11 0.97 -7.17
CA PHE A 16 2.36 0.95 -6.43
C PHE A 16 2.19 0.50 -4.98
N ALA A 17 1.08 0.89 -4.34
CA ALA A 17 0.75 0.46 -2.99
C ALA A 17 0.50 -1.05 -2.92
N ALA A 18 -0.26 -1.60 -3.88
CA ALA A 18 -0.51 -3.03 -3.97
C ALA A 18 0.79 -3.83 -4.15
N ILE A 19 1.70 -3.35 -5.00
CA ILE A 19 3.03 -3.97 -5.19
C ILE A 19 3.85 -3.90 -3.91
N GLY A 20 3.90 -2.74 -3.25
CA GLY A 20 4.61 -2.58 -1.99
C GLY A 20 4.09 -3.52 -0.90
N ALA A 21 2.77 -3.60 -0.74
CA ALA A 21 2.13 -4.48 0.23
C ALA A 21 2.40 -5.96 -0.07
N ALA A 22 2.39 -6.36 -1.35
CA ALA A 22 2.73 -7.72 -1.77
C ALA A 22 4.18 -8.08 -1.42
N ILE A 23 5.13 -7.16 -1.62
CA ILE A 23 6.54 -7.36 -1.27
C ILE A 23 6.71 -7.51 0.25
N VAL A 24 6.10 -6.62 1.03
CA VAL A 24 6.15 -6.67 2.50
C VAL A 24 5.52 -7.96 3.03
N GLY A 25 4.35 -8.34 2.50
CA GLY A 25 3.68 -9.59 2.85
C GLY A 25 4.53 -10.82 2.53
N ALA A 26 5.10 -10.90 1.31
CA ALA A 26 5.95 -12.01 0.92
C ALA A 26 7.21 -12.11 1.80
N ALA A 27 7.85 -10.97 2.12
CA ALA A 27 9.01 -10.93 3.01
C ALA A 27 8.65 -11.40 4.42
N ALA A 28 7.51 -10.96 4.97
CA ALA A 28 7.03 -11.38 6.28
C ALA A 28 6.72 -12.89 6.32
N MET A 29 6.08 -13.43 5.29
CA MET A 29 5.78 -14.86 5.19
C MET A 29 7.05 -15.72 5.08
N ASN A 30 8.03 -15.28 4.29
CA ASN A 30 9.33 -15.95 4.21
C ASN A 30 10.09 -15.91 5.55
N ALA A 31 10.07 -14.77 6.24
CA ALA A 31 10.70 -14.63 7.56
C ALA A 31 10.00 -15.51 8.61
N ALA A 32 8.67 -15.59 8.58
CA ALA A 32 7.86 -16.41 9.46
C ALA A 32 8.12 -17.91 9.26
N GLY A 33 8.24 -18.37 8.01
CA GLY A 33 8.59 -19.75 7.70
C GLY A 33 9.99 -20.14 8.19
N ARG A 34 10.93 -19.19 8.26
CA ARG A 34 12.29 -19.42 8.79
C ARG A 34 12.39 -19.30 10.30
N ASN A 35 11.54 -18.50 10.94
CA ASN A 35 11.57 -18.23 12.37
C ASN A 35 10.13 -18.22 12.95
N PRO A 36 9.52 -19.39 13.15
CA PRO A 36 8.13 -19.49 13.60
C PRO A 36 7.91 -18.88 15.00
N GLU A 37 8.91 -18.90 15.89
CA GLU A 37 8.83 -18.24 17.19
C GLU A 37 8.64 -16.71 17.12
N LYS A 38 8.97 -16.05 16.00
CA LYS A 38 8.91 -14.59 15.84
C LYS A 38 7.69 -14.09 15.07
N ILE A 39 6.68 -14.92 14.84
CA ILE A 39 5.50 -14.58 14.01
C ILE A 39 4.76 -13.34 14.53
N ASN A 40 4.62 -13.17 15.85
CA ASN A 40 3.90 -12.01 16.42
C ASN A 40 4.63 -10.69 16.16
N ASP A 41 5.96 -10.67 16.28
CA ASP A 41 6.78 -9.49 16.00
C ASP A 41 6.77 -9.18 14.50
N LEU A 42 6.90 -10.21 13.65
CA LEU A 42 6.84 -10.07 12.20
C LEU A 42 5.49 -9.53 11.72
N ARG A 43 4.38 -10.00 12.31
CA ARG A 43 3.04 -9.48 12.01
C ARG A 43 2.93 -7.99 12.34
N THR A 44 3.46 -7.58 13.50
CA THR A 44 3.43 -6.18 13.93
C THR A 44 4.20 -5.29 12.96
N MET A 45 5.42 -5.69 12.59
CA MET A 45 6.23 -4.96 11.60
C MET A 45 5.61 -4.96 10.21
N MET A 46 5.01 -6.07 9.78
CA MET A 46 4.31 -6.19 8.51
C MET A 46 3.13 -5.22 8.43
N ILE A 47 2.26 -5.21 9.45
CA ILE A 47 1.11 -4.30 9.50
C ILE A 47 1.58 -2.85 9.49
N LEU A 48 2.61 -2.50 10.26
CA LEU A 48 3.18 -1.15 10.26
C LEU A 48 3.70 -0.74 8.87
N GLY A 49 4.43 -1.64 8.20
CA GLY A 49 4.95 -1.40 6.85
C GLY A 49 3.83 -1.19 5.81
N ILE A 50 2.81 -2.06 5.83
CA ILE A 50 1.63 -1.92 4.96
C ILE A 50 0.87 -0.63 5.27
N SER A 51 0.73 -0.25 6.55
CA SER A 51 0.02 0.98 6.95
C SER A 51 0.68 2.23 6.37
N PHE A 52 2.02 2.30 6.33
CA PHE A 52 2.73 3.41 5.70
C PHE A 52 2.54 3.46 4.18
N ILE A 53 2.49 2.30 3.54
CA ILE A 53 2.23 2.19 2.10
C ILE A 53 0.81 2.68 1.77
N ASP A 54 -0.18 2.24 2.54
CA ASP A 54 -1.57 2.66 2.37
C ASP A 54 -1.77 4.15 2.66
N ALA A 55 -1.02 4.74 3.61
CA ALA A 55 -1.08 6.18 3.88
C ALA A 55 -0.71 7.00 2.63
N ILE A 56 0.31 6.59 1.87
CA ILE A 56 0.71 7.27 0.63
C ILE A 56 -0.34 7.06 -0.47
N ALA A 57 -0.93 5.86 -0.57
CA ALA A 57 -2.00 5.57 -1.51
C ALA A 57 -3.23 6.46 -1.28
N ILE A 58 -3.61 6.64 -0.01
CA ILE A 58 -4.73 7.50 0.39
C ILE A 58 -4.46 8.97 0.04
N ILE A 59 -3.22 9.45 0.19
CA ILE A 59 -2.87 10.82 -0.24
C ILE A 59 -3.11 10.99 -1.74
N GLY A 60 -2.73 10.00 -2.57
CA GLY A 60 -3.02 10.01 -4.01
C GLY A 60 -4.52 10.00 -4.33
N PHE A 61 -5.30 9.21 -3.59
CA PHE A 61 -6.76 9.18 -3.72
C PHE A 61 -7.41 10.52 -3.35
N VAL A 62 -6.99 11.13 -2.24
CA VAL A 62 -7.48 12.46 -1.83
C VAL A 62 -7.14 13.50 -2.89
N ALA A 63 -5.91 13.50 -3.41
CA ALA A 63 -5.51 14.42 -4.49
C ALA A 63 -6.35 14.23 -5.75
N ALA A 64 -6.66 12.99 -6.13
CA ALA A 64 -7.54 12.69 -7.27
C ALA A 64 -8.95 13.26 -7.07
N ILE A 65 -9.55 13.08 -5.87
CA ILE A 65 -10.88 13.64 -5.55
C ILE A 65 -10.85 15.16 -5.55
N VAL A 66 -9.87 15.75 -4.87
CA VAL A 66 -9.72 17.20 -4.75
C VAL A 66 -9.60 17.85 -6.14
N GLY A 67 -8.78 17.28 -7.03
CA GLY A 67 -8.64 17.77 -8.41
C GLY A 67 -9.84 17.49 -9.33
N LYS A 68 -10.84 16.72 -8.88
CA LYS A 68 -12.10 16.48 -9.62
C LYS A 68 -13.25 17.36 -9.11
N VAL A 69 -13.25 17.69 -7.82
CA VAL A 69 -14.34 18.42 -7.15
C VAL A 69 -14.12 19.93 -7.16
N MET A 70 -12.87 20.39 -7.10
CA MET A 70 -12.49 21.80 -7.24
C MET A 70 -12.18 22.14 -8.69
#